data_AF-U2KIF5-F1
#
_entry.id   AF-U2KIF5-F1
#
_cell.length_a   1.000
_cell.length_b   1.000
_cell.length_c   1.000
_cell.angle_alpha   90.00
_cell.angle_beta   90.00
_cell.angle_gamma   90.00
#
_symmetry.space_group_name_H-M   'P 1'
#
loop_
_entity.id
_entity.type
_entity.pdbx_description
1 polymer ?
#
loop_
_entity_poly.entity_id
_entity_poly.type
_entity_poly.pdbx_seq_one_letter_code
_entity_poly.pdbx_strand_id
1 'polypeptide(L)'
;MASYNKKEHLRANIEAIKTIFALHREQRTATPEERTILAAYTGFGALKCILSPANTMEDIARWNKSELELFPLVMELHRTIRDNTTSESQYKSYMQSLKNSVMTAFYTPAPVVREIAASLREAGIVPQRILDPSAGMGEFIRSFDGIAAEGHTTFGFEKDILTGQMLSALYPEDKIRIRGFEEIESKLNGSFDVVSSNIPFGDVAVFDPVFSKTAEPARKVARTSLHNYFFVKGVDMLREGGVLAFITSQGVMNAPTNEPVREWLMN
;
A
#
# COMPACT_ATOMS: atom_id res chain seq x y z
N MET A 1 3.45 -24.92 10.46
CA MET A 1 2.75 -23.78 9.83
C MET A 1 1.27 -24.10 9.88
N ALA A 2 0.46 -23.29 10.58
CA ALA A 2 -0.99 -23.43 10.50
C ALA A 2 -1.40 -23.24 9.03
N SER A 3 -2.26 -24.14 8.52
CA SER A 3 -2.80 -24.02 7.16
C SER A 3 -3.50 -22.66 7.00
N TYR A 4 -3.23 -21.94 5.92
CA TYR A 4 -3.87 -20.65 5.64
C TYR A 4 -5.39 -20.83 5.51
N ASN A 5 -6.14 -20.26 6.46
CA ASN A 5 -7.59 -20.36 6.50
C ASN A 5 -8.24 -19.12 5.88
N LYS A 6 -8.70 -19.26 4.63
CA LYS A 6 -9.38 -18.19 3.87
C LYS A 6 -10.57 -17.59 4.62
N LYS A 7 -11.32 -18.42 5.36
CA LYS A 7 -12.55 -18.00 6.06
C LYS A 7 -12.23 -17.12 7.27
N GLU A 8 -11.23 -17.48 8.05
CA GLU A 8 -10.76 -16.69 9.19
C GLU A 8 -10.14 -15.37 8.73
N HIS A 9 -9.32 -15.41 7.67
CA HIS A 9 -8.76 -14.18 7.09
C HIS A 9 -9.86 -13.25 6.58
N LEU A 10 -10.82 -13.75 5.81
CA LEU A 10 -11.93 -12.93 5.31
C LEU A 10 -12.76 -12.33 6.45
N ARG A 11 -13.02 -13.09 7.53
CA ARG A 11 -13.69 -12.58 8.73
C ARG A 11 -12.91 -11.47 9.41
N ALA A 12 -11.61 -11.67 9.64
CA ALA A 12 -10.75 -10.66 10.26
C ALA A 12 -10.76 -9.34 9.46
N ASN A 13 -10.67 -9.44 8.12
CA ASN A 13 -10.75 -8.27 7.26
C ASN A 13 -12.13 -7.58 7.34
N ILE A 14 -13.23 -8.33 7.35
CA ILE A 14 -14.58 -7.76 7.48
C ILE A 14 -14.75 -7.05 8.83
N GLU A 15 -14.27 -7.63 9.93
CA GLU A 15 -14.34 -7.00 11.25
C GLU A 15 -13.50 -5.72 11.33
N ALA A 16 -12.30 -5.70 10.73
CA ALA A 16 -11.52 -4.48 10.60
C ALA A 16 -12.25 -3.40 9.78
N ILE A 17 -12.91 -3.77 8.68
CA ILE A 17 -13.70 -2.85 7.84
C ILE A 17 -14.90 -2.28 8.61
N LYS A 18 -15.62 -3.11 9.37
CA LYS A 18 -16.71 -2.63 10.24
C LYS A 18 -16.19 -1.66 11.28
N THR A 19 -15.05 -1.98 11.90
CA THR A 19 -14.41 -1.15 12.93
C THR A 19 -14.03 0.21 12.37
N ILE A 20 -13.33 0.27 11.24
CA ILE A 20 -12.92 1.56 10.66
C ILE A 20 -14.12 2.42 10.23
N PHE A 21 -15.19 1.81 9.71
CA PHE A 21 -16.43 2.54 9.43
C PHE A 21 -17.12 3.07 10.69
N ALA A 22 -17.14 2.30 11.78
CA ALA A 22 -17.68 2.77 13.06
C ALA A 22 -16.90 3.97 13.58
N LEU A 23 -15.56 3.91 13.55
CA LEU A 23 -14.68 5.02 13.96
C LEU A 23 -14.94 6.30 13.18
N HIS A 24 -15.08 6.20 11.86
CA HIS A 24 -15.38 7.37 11.02
C HIS A 24 -16.76 7.96 11.30
N ARG A 25 -17.78 7.10 11.47
CA ARG A 25 -19.14 7.54 11.79
C ARG A 25 -19.20 8.24 13.15
N GLU A 26 -18.45 7.72 14.12
CA GLU A 26 -18.40 8.23 15.49
C GLU A 26 -17.40 9.38 15.67
N GLN A 27 -16.61 9.69 14.63
CA GLN A 27 -15.61 10.76 14.63
C GLN A 27 -14.61 10.67 15.80
N ARG A 28 -14.14 9.46 16.10
CA ARG A 28 -13.22 9.20 17.21
C ARG A 28 -12.02 8.37 16.80
N THR A 29 -10.99 8.39 17.65
CA THR A 29 -9.82 7.52 17.51
C THR A 29 -10.12 6.11 18.02
N ALA A 30 -9.36 5.14 17.51
CA ALA A 30 -9.48 3.74 17.90
C ALA A 30 -9.05 3.50 19.36
N THR A 31 -9.77 2.65 20.08
CA THR A 31 -9.29 2.11 21.36
C THR A 31 -8.14 1.13 21.15
N PRO A 32 -7.38 0.73 22.19
CA PRO A 32 -6.34 -0.30 22.07
C PRO A 32 -6.86 -1.63 21.49
N GLU A 33 -8.07 -2.03 21.86
CA GLU A 33 -8.71 -3.25 21.36
C GLU A 33 -9.07 -3.11 19.87
N GLU A 34 -9.65 -1.98 19.48
CA GLU A 34 -9.98 -1.71 18.08
C GLU A 34 -8.72 -1.60 17.21
N ARG A 35 -7.63 -1.01 17.72
CA ARG A 35 -6.33 -1.01 17.03
C ARG A 35 -5.83 -2.42 16.76
N THR A 36 -6.06 -3.35 17.69
CA THR A 36 -5.71 -4.77 17.48
C THR A 36 -6.53 -5.39 16.35
N ILE A 37 -7.82 -5.06 16.27
CA ILE A 37 -8.70 -5.50 15.18
C ILE A 37 -8.25 -4.92 13.84
N LEU A 38 -7.93 -3.62 13.79
CA LEU A 38 -7.43 -2.96 12.59
C LEU A 38 -6.09 -3.54 12.14
N ALA A 39 -5.16 -3.79 13.06
CA ALA A 39 -3.85 -4.37 12.78
C ALA A 39 -3.92 -5.84 12.28
N ALA A 40 -5.03 -6.53 12.53
CA ALA A 40 -5.27 -7.87 12.01
C ALA A 40 -5.71 -7.89 10.54
N TYR A 41 -5.99 -6.73 9.93
CA TYR A 41 -6.28 -6.64 8.50
C TYR A 41 -5.03 -6.95 7.67
N THR A 42 -5.13 -7.98 6.81
CA THR A 42 -4.02 -8.40 5.94
C THR A 42 -4.34 -8.30 4.44
N GLY A 43 -5.39 -7.56 4.10
CA GLY A 43 -5.77 -7.30 2.70
C GLY A 43 -6.36 -8.52 1.99
N PHE A 44 -6.65 -8.38 0.69
CA PHE A 44 -7.37 -9.41 -0.07
C PHE A 44 -6.53 -10.15 -1.12
N GLY A 45 -5.21 -9.97 -1.14
CA GLY A 45 -4.31 -10.57 -2.14
C GLY A 45 -4.46 -12.09 -2.29
N ALA A 46 -4.64 -12.80 -1.17
CA ALA A 46 -4.85 -14.25 -1.15
C ALA A 46 -6.34 -14.68 -1.17
N LEU A 47 -7.27 -13.72 -1.29
CA LEU A 47 -8.72 -13.92 -1.26
C LEU A 47 -9.36 -13.55 -2.61
N LYS A 48 -8.95 -14.23 -3.69
CA LYS A 48 -9.47 -14.00 -5.05
C LYS A 48 -11.00 -14.12 -5.17
N CYS A 49 -11.66 -14.77 -4.22
CA CYS A 49 -13.12 -14.86 -4.15
C CYS A 49 -13.82 -13.49 -4.08
N ILE A 50 -13.15 -12.42 -3.65
CA ILE A 50 -13.75 -11.07 -3.66
C ILE A 50 -13.88 -10.47 -5.07
N LEU A 51 -13.26 -11.08 -6.08
CA LEU A 51 -13.42 -10.70 -7.48
C LEU A 51 -14.72 -11.28 -8.07
N SER A 52 -15.26 -12.34 -7.46
CA SER A 52 -16.50 -12.99 -7.88
C SER A 52 -17.73 -12.16 -7.49
N PRO A 53 -18.80 -12.20 -8.29
CA PRO A 53 -20.02 -11.44 -8.00
C PRO A 53 -20.72 -11.99 -6.74
N ALA A 54 -21.20 -11.13 -5.85
CA ALA A 54 -21.92 -11.54 -4.63
C ALA A 54 -22.98 -10.50 -4.24
N ASN A 55 -23.73 -9.99 -5.21
CA ASN A 55 -24.75 -8.98 -4.94
C ASN A 55 -26.08 -9.60 -4.54
N THR A 56 -26.39 -10.79 -5.06
CA THR A 56 -27.64 -11.51 -4.77
C THR A 56 -27.37 -12.99 -4.54
N MET A 57 -28.33 -13.71 -3.94
CA MET A 57 -28.15 -15.14 -3.64
C MET A 57 -27.96 -15.98 -4.92
N GLU A 58 -28.51 -15.55 -6.05
CA GLU A 58 -28.38 -16.23 -7.34
C GLU A 58 -26.92 -16.21 -7.86
N ASP A 59 -26.11 -15.24 -7.44
CA ASP A 59 -24.70 -15.17 -7.84
C ASP A 59 -23.90 -16.39 -7.36
N ILE A 60 -24.35 -17.11 -6.33
CA ILE A 60 -23.69 -18.32 -5.82
C ILE A 60 -23.47 -19.38 -6.91
N ALA A 61 -24.34 -19.42 -7.93
CA ALA A 61 -24.22 -20.34 -9.05
C ALA A 61 -22.98 -20.08 -9.93
N ARG A 62 -22.40 -18.87 -9.85
CA ARG A 62 -21.21 -18.45 -10.61
C ARG A 62 -19.90 -18.70 -9.84
N TRP A 63 -19.99 -19.20 -8.61
CA TRP A 63 -18.83 -19.41 -7.74
C TRP A 63 -18.19 -20.77 -7.96
N ASN A 64 -16.87 -20.84 -7.71
CA ASN A 64 -16.16 -22.09 -7.64
C ASN A 64 -16.71 -22.95 -6.50
N LYS A 65 -16.95 -24.24 -6.76
CA LYS A 65 -17.48 -25.18 -5.76
C LYS A 65 -16.64 -25.22 -4.46
N SER A 66 -15.33 -25.07 -4.58
CA SER A 66 -14.39 -25.05 -3.44
C SER A 66 -14.42 -23.76 -2.61
N GLU A 67 -15.11 -22.72 -3.06
CA GLU A 67 -15.16 -21.40 -2.40
C GLU A 67 -16.58 -21.01 -1.97
N LEU A 68 -17.57 -21.89 -2.18
CA LEU A 68 -18.97 -21.64 -1.83
C LEU A 68 -19.18 -21.29 -0.36
N GLU A 69 -18.36 -21.83 0.54
CA GLU A 69 -18.45 -21.50 1.97
C GLU A 69 -18.06 -20.06 2.30
N LEU A 70 -17.35 -19.37 1.40
CA LEU A 70 -16.92 -17.98 1.54
C LEU A 70 -17.99 -17.01 1.00
N PHE A 71 -18.93 -17.49 0.18
CA PHE A 71 -19.98 -16.67 -0.44
C PHE A 71 -20.77 -15.82 0.58
N PRO A 72 -21.25 -16.36 1.72
CA PRO A 72 -21.97 -15.55 2.70
C PRO A 72 -21.13 -14.41 3.29
N LEU A 73 -19.83 -14.64 3.49
CA LEU A 73 -18.91 -13.62 4.00
C LEU A 73 -18.63 -12.54 2.96
N VAL A 74 -18.51 -12.90 1.68
CA VAL A 74 -18.33 -11.89 0.63
C VAL A 74 -19.63 -11.09 0.44
N MET A 75 -20.81 -11.70 0.52
CA MET A 75 -22.07 -10.94 0.58
C MET A 75 -22.10 -9.98 1.77
N GLU A 76 -21.64 -10.41 2.94
CA GLU A 76 -21.53 -9.56 4.13
C GLU A 76 -20.57 -8.39 3.93
N LEU A 77 -19.41 -8.61 3.29
CA LEU A 77 -18.47 -7.56 2.91
C LEU A 77 -19.16 -6.52 2.01
N HIS A 78 -19.84 -6.99 0.95
CA HIS A 78 -20.59 -6.14 0.03
C HIS A 78 -21.64 -5.29 0.76
N ARG A 79 -22.43 -5.92 1.63
CA ARG A 79 -23.44 -5.22 2.45
C ARG A 79 -22.79 -4.21 3.39
N THR A 80 -21.72 -4.59 4.08
CA THR A 80 -21.00 -3.72 5.02
C THR A 80 -20.52 -2.44 4.32
N ILE A 81 -19.98 -2.55 3.11
CA ILE A 81 -19.54 -1.38 2.33
C ILE A 81 -20.76 -0.58 1.86
N ARG A 82 -21.81 -1.23 1.34
CA ARG A 82 -23.05 -0.53 0.90
C ARG A 82 -23.67 0.29 2.02
N ASP A 83 -23.85 -0.31 3.20
CA ASP A 83 -24.46 0.31 4.38
C ASP A 83 -23.65 1.52 4.90
N ASN A 84 -22.36 1.60 4.57
CA ASN A 84 -21.46 2.69 4.96
C ASN A 84 -21.08 3.60 3.78
N THR A 85 -21.83 3.56 2.68
CA THR A 85 -21.67 4.47 1.54
C THR A 85 -22.98 5.17 1.22
N THR A 86 -22.90 6.40 0.68
CA THR A 86 -24.08 7.24 0.41
C THR A 86 -24.60 7.12 -1.02
N SER A 87 -23.89 6.41 -1.89
CA SER A 87 -24.24 6.28 -3.31
C SER A 87 -23.62 5.04 -3.95
N GLU A 88 -24.24 4.55 -5.03
CA GLU A 88 -23.70 3.44 -5.83
C GLU A 88 -22.33 3.76 -6.43
N SER A 89 -22.04 5.02 -6.77
CA SER A 89 -20.72 5.42 -7.27
C SER A 89 -19.64 5.29 -6.20
N GLN A 90 -19.95 5.69 -4.96
CA GLN A 90 -19.03 5.53 -3.84
C GLN A 90 -18.80 4.05 -3.53
N TYR A 91 -19.86 3.25 -3.42
CA TYR A 91 -19.74 1.80 -3.26
C TYR A 91 -18.87 1.16 -4.36
N LYS A 92 -19.09 1.51 -5.63
CA LYS A 92 -18.27 1.02 -6.75
C LYS A 92 -16.81 1.43 -6.61
N SER A 93 -16.52 2.63 -6.11
CA SER A 93 -15.14 3.09 -5.85
C SER A 93 -14.44 2.23 -4.79
N TYR A 94 -15.10 1.93 -3.66
CA TYR A 94 -14.56 1.02 -2.65
C TYR A 94 -14.32 -0.38 -3.21
N MET A 95 -15.30 -0.94 -3.92
CA MET A 95 -15.15 -2.28 -4.52
C MET A 95 -14.05 -2.32 -5.58
N GLN A 96 -13.89 -1.27 -6.39
CA GLN A 96 -12.81 -1.20 -7.37
C GLN A 96 -11.44 -1.08 -6.69
N SER A 97 -11.36 -0.31 -5.61
CA SER A 97 -10.16 -0.19 -4.77
C SER A 97 -9.72 -1.56 -4.25
N LEU A 98 -10.64 -2.30 -3.64
CA LEU A 98 -10.37 -3.65 -3.13
C LEU A 98 -9.91 -4.61 -4.24
N LYS A 99 -10.58 -4.59 -5.40
CA LYS A 99 -10.20 -5.41 -6.56
C LYS A 99 -8.80 -5.11 -7.05
N ASN A 100 -8.42 -3.83 -7.11
CA ASN A 100 -7.07 -3.44 -7.51
C ASN A 100 -6.03 -3.92 -6.49
N SER A 101 -6.35 -3.81 -5.19
CA SER A 101 -5.49 -4.28 -4.09
C SER A 101 -5.21 -5.78 -4.16
N VAL A 102 -6.15 -6.63 -4.60
CA VAL A 102 -5.91 -8.08 -4.79
C VAL A 102 -4.69 -8.38 -5.65
N MET A 103 -4.43 -7.53 -6.65
CA MET A 103 -3.35 -7.77 -7.62
C MET A 103 -1.97 -7.32 -7.12
N THR A 104 -1.93 -6.45 -6.12
CA THR A 104 -0.69 -5.75 -5.70
C THR A 104 -0.39 -5.85 -4.22
N ALA A 105 -1.32 -6.31 -3.38
CA ALA A 105 -1.13 -6.46 -1.94
C ALA A 105 -0.32 -7.72 -1.63
N PHE A 106 1.01 -7.55 -1.58
CA PHE A 106 1.94 -8.57 -1.14
C PHE A 106 2.38 -8.30 0.30
N TYR A 107 2.29 -9.32 1.15
CA TYR A 107 2.73 -9.23 2.53
C TYR A 107 4.24 -9.06 2.62
N THR A 108 4.70 -8.06 3.37
CA THR A 108 6.12 -7.85 3.70
C THR A 108 6.41 -8.43 5.09
N PRO A 109 7.28 -9.44 5.22
CA PRO A 109 7.62 -9.97 6.53
C PRO A 109 8.32 -8.92 7.40
N ALA A 110 7.78 -8.66 8.58
CA ALA A 110 8.32 -7.71 9.54
C ALA A 110 9.83 -7.87 9.85
N PRO A 111 10.40 -9.10 9.95
CA PRO A 111 11.85 -9.24 10.13
C PRO A 111 12.67 -8.59 9.01
N VAL A 112 12.24 -8.68 7.76
CA VAL A 112 12.98 -8.11 6.61
C VAL A 112 13.06 -6.60 6.71
N VAL A 113 11.94 -5.94 7.04
CA VAL A 113 11.88 -4.48 7.14
C VAL A 113 12.68 -3.97 8.34
N ARG A 114 12.66 -4.70 9.46
CA ARG A 114 13.50 -4.37 10.62
C ARG A 114 14.99 -4.48 10.30
N GLU A 115 15.42 -5.46 9.51
CA GLU A 115 16.82 -5.56 9.09
C GLU A 115 17.23 -4.40 8.17
N ILE A 116 16.35 -3.94 7.28
CA ILE A 116 16.58 -2.74 6.46
C ILE A 116 16.78 -1.52 7.38
N ALA A 117 15.86 -1.30 8.32
CA ALA A 117 15.95 -0.18 9.26
C ALA A 117 17.22 -0.26 10.14
N ALA A 118 17.54 -1.45 10.67
CA ALA A 118 18.73 -1.67 11.48
C ALA A 118 20.02 -1.39 10.68
N SER A 119 20.10 -1.84 9.43
CA SER A 119 21.24 -1.60 8.56
C SER A 119 21.47 -0.11 8.31
N LEU A 120 20.39 0.66 8.11
CA LEU A 120 20.49 2.12 7.94
C LEU A 120 20.98 2.80 9.22
N ARG A 121 20.47 2.37 10.38
CA ARG A 121 20.94 2.88 11.68
C ARG A 121 22.43 2.57 11.92
N GLU A 122 22.88 1.37 11.59
CA GLU A 122 24.29 0.96 11.71
C GLU A 122 25.21 1.77 10.78
N ALA A 123 24.70 2.16 9.61
CA ALA A 123 25.37 3.11 8.71
C ALA A 123 25.35 4.56 9.22
N GLY A 124 24.78 4.83 10.40
CA GLY A 124 24.70 6.15 11.02
C GLY A 124 23.56 7.02 10.52
N ILE A 125 22.59 6.45 9.80
CA ILE A 125 21.44 7.20 9.27
C ILE A 125 20.37 7.31 10.37
N VAL A 126 20.04 8.55 10.71
CA VAL A 126 18.97 8.91 11.64
C VAL A 126 18.01 9.86 10.92
N PRO A 127 16.94 9.35 10.28
CA PRO A 127 16.09 10.16 9.43
C PRO A 127 15.18 11.10 10.25
N GLN A 128 14.98 12.32 9.74
CA GLN A 128 13.98 13.29 10.22
C GLN A 128 12.72 13.29 9.34
N ARG A 129 12.84 12.95 8.06
CA ARG A 129 11.74 12.90 7.10
C ARG A 129 11.77 11.58 6.33
N ILE A 130 10.76 10.76 6.57
CA ILE A 130 10.64 9.42 6.00
C ILE A 130 9.45 9.41 5.02
N LEU A 131 9.63 8.75 3.88
CA LEU A 131 8.56 8.49 2.92
C LEU A 131 8.41 6.99 2.68
N ASP A 132 7.20 6.50 2.93
CA ASP A 132 6.72 5.21 2.46
C ASP A 132 5.71 5.42 1.31
N PRO A 133 6.14 5.27 0.04
CA PRO A 133 5.27 5.53 -1.12
C PRO A 133 4.20 4.45 -1.38
N SER A 134 4.22 3.31 -0.67
CA SER A 134 3.24 2.24 -0.86
C SER A 134 3.00 1.51 0.48
N ALA A 135 2.47 2.26 1.44
CA ALA A 135 2.60 1.94 2.85
C ALA A 135 1.84 0.71 3.33
N GLY A 136 0.78 0.29 2.62
CA GLY A 136 -0.06 -0.81 3.08
C GLY A 136 -0.55 -0.55 4.52
N MET A 137 -0.25 -1.49 5.42
CA MET A 137 -0.58 -1.39 6.85
C MET A 137 0.55 -0.80 7.72
N GLY A 138 1.57 -0.19 7.11
CA GLY A 138 2.57 0.64 7.80
C GLY A 138 3.75 -0.15 8.40
N GLU A 139 4.15 -1.26 7.77
CA GLU A 139 5.27 -2.06 8.28
C GLU A 139 6.60 -1.29 8.25
N PHE A 140 6.84 -0.47 7.21
CA PHE A 140 8.01 0.41 7.13
C PHE A 140 7.90 1.57 8.10
N ILE A 141 6.75 2.23 8.20
CA ILE A 141 6.49 3.27 9.21
C ILE A 141 6.93 2.79 10.60
N ARG A 142 6.32 1.70 11.08
CA ARG A 142 6.62 1.12 12.40
C ARG A 142 8.08 0.73 12.59
N SER A 143 8.72 0.17 11.56
CA SER A 143 10.10 -0.29 11.66
C SER A 143 11.09 0.87 11.69
N PHE A 144 10.78 1.97 11.01
CA PHE A 144 11.63 3.14 10.92
C PHE A 144 11.47 4.09 12.11
N ASP A 145 10.32 4.09 12.81
CA ASP A 145 10.13 4.86 14.05
C ASP A 145 11.22 4.59 15.08
N GLY A 146 11.71 3.34 15.16
CA GLY A 146 12.77 2.94 16.09
C GLY A 146 14.18 3.43 15.75
N ILE A 147 14.39 4.03 14.57
CA ILE A 147 15.68 4.58 14.13
C ILE A 147 15.62 6.07 13.83
N ALA A 148 14.42 6.64 13.76
CA ALA A 148 14.19 8.03 13.41
C ALA A 148 14.58 8.98 14.54
N ALA A 149 14.88 10.22 14.18
CA ALA A 149 15.15 11.27 15.15
C ALA A 149 13.89 11.66 15.94
N GLU A 150 14.09 12.24 17.13
CA GLU A 150 12.99 12.85 17.87
C GLU A 150 12.36 13.99 17.06
N GLY A 151 11.02 13.99 16.97
CA GLY A 151 10.26 14.98 16.19
C GLY A 151 10.27 14.74 14.67
N HIS A 152 10.67 13.54 14.22
CA HIS A 152 10.60 13.17 12.81
C HIS A 152 9.17 13.25 12.26
N THR A 153 9.07 13.30 10.93
CA THR A 153 7.80 13.24 10.22
C THR A 153 7.82 12.10 9.22
N THR A 154 6.86 11.19 9.33
CA THR A 154 6.64 10.12 8.36
C THR A 154 5.49 10.46 7.42
N PHE A 155 5.69 10.21 6.13
CA PHE A 155 4.69 10.35 5.08
C PHE A 155 4.40 8.97 4.50
N GLY A 156 3.12 8.60 4.44
CA GLY A 156 2.68 7.33 3.86
C GLY A 156 1.72 7.57 2.71
N PHE A 157 1.90 6.88 1.59
CA PHE A 157 0.93 6.84 0.49
C PHE A 157 0.34 5.44 0.39
N GLU A 158 -0.98 5.35 0.37
CA GLU A 158 -1.70 4.09 0.15
C GLU A 158 -2.86 4.34 -0.81
N LYS A 159 -2.93 3.54 -1.88
CA LYS A 159 -3.90 3.74 -2.96
C LYS A 159 -5.23 3.05 -2.67
N ASP A 160 -5.23 2.00 -1.86
CA ASP A 160 -6.44 1.33 -1.43
C ASP A 160 -7.16 2.13 -0.34
N ILE A 161 -8.44 2.44 -0.57
CA ILE A 161 -9.24 3.31 0.29
C ILE A 161 -9.34 2.74 1.72
N LEU A 162 -9.66 1.46 1.87
CA LEU A 162 -9.87 0.86 3.19
C LEU A 162 -8.54 0.65 3.91
N THR A 163 -7.51 0.20 3.21
CA THR A 163 -6.16 0.04 3.77
C THR A 163 -5.62 1.40 4.24
N GLY A 164 -5.72 2.45 3.41
CA GLY A 164 -5.26 3.79 3.79
C GLY A 164 -6.05 4.40 4.95
N GLN A 165 -7.35 4.09 5.05
CA GLN A 165 -8.18 4.50 6.19
C GLN A 165 -7.73 3.82 7.49
N MET A 166 -7.49 2.51 7.46
CA MET A 166 -7.00 1.77 8.62
C MET A 166 -5.58 2.22 9.01
N LEU A 167 -4.71 2.43 8.03
CA LEU A 167 -3.37 2.99 8.23
C LEU A 167 -3.45 4.34 8.96
N SER A 168 -4.30 5.26 8.50
CA SER A 168 -4.50 6.57 9.14
C SER A 168 -4.99 6.45 10.58
N ALA A 169 -5.82 5.45 10.90
CA ALA A 169 -6.29 5.21 12.27
C ALA A 169 -5.23 4.57 13.18
N LEU A 170 -4.32 3.78 12.61
CA LEU A 170 -3.20 3.16 13.33
C LEU A 170 -2.07 4.16 13.61
N TYR A 171 -1.81 5.08 12.69
CA TYR A 171 -0.74 6.07 12.77
C TYR A 171 -1.30 7.51 12.66
N PRO A 172 -2.02 7.99 13.68
CA PRO A 172 -2.73 9.28 13.62
C PRO A 172 -1.80 10.51 13.56
N GLU A 173 -0.54 10.37 13.99
CA GLU A 173 0.44 11.46 13.96
C GLU A 173 1.17 11.57 12.60
N ASP A 174 1.03 10.55 11.74
CA ASP A 174 1.71 10.50 10.45
C ASP A 174 0.91 11.16 9.32
N LYS A 175 1.63 11.59 8.28
CA LYS A 175 1.04 12.22 7.10
C LYS A 175 0.62 11.18 6.08
N ILE A 176 -0.49 10.50 6.36
CA ILE A 176 -1.05 9.47 5.49
C ILE A 176 -1.90 10.08 4.36
N ARG A 177 -1.66 9.64 3.13
CA ARG A 177 -2.34 10.06 1.92
C ARG A 177 -2.99 8.87 1.24
N ILE A 178 -4.32 8.85 1.27
CA ILE A 178 -5.13 7.81 0.60
C ILE A 178 -5.25 8.15 -0.88
N ARG A 179 -4.17 7.95 -1.64
CA ARG A 179 -4.03 8.20 -3.08
C ARG A 179 -2.73 7.57 -3.59
N GLY A 180 -2.57 7.52 -4.91
CA GLY A 180 -1.34 7.00 -5.51
C GLY A 180 -0.13 7.89 -5.26
N PHE A 181 1.06 7.28 -5.14
CA PHE A 181 2.34 7.99 -5.03
C PHE A 181 2.59 8.93 -6.23
N GLU A 182 2.01 8.62 -7.39
CA GLU A 182 2.08 9.47 -8.56
C GLU A 182 1.51 10.88 -8.34
N GLU A 183 0.67 11.07 -7.32
CA GLU A 183 0.02 12.33 -6.97
C GLU A 183 0.73 13.13 -5.87
N ILE A 184 1.90 12.69 -5.39
CA ILE A 184 2.67 13.46 -4.38
C ILE A 184 2.95 14.89 -4.85
N GLU A 185 2.81 15.86 -3.94
CA GLU A 185 3.01 17.27 -4.29
C GLU A 185 4.46 17.58 -4.62
N SER A 186 4.70 18.26 -5.74
CA SER A 186 6.03 18.62 -6.22
C SER A 186 6.87 19.45 -5.24
N LYS A 187 6.23 20.16 -4.30
CA LYS A 187 6.92 20.90 -3.23
C LYS A 187 7.66 20.00 -2.23
N LEU A 188 7.41 18.69 -2.27
CA LEU A 188 8.10 17.70 -1.43
C LEU A 188 9.31 17.07 -2.13
N ASN A 189 9.56 17.39 -3.40
CA ASN A 189 10.77 16.95 -4.11
C ASN A 189 12.02 17.39 -3.35
N GLY A 190 13.03 16.54 -3.29
CA GLY A 190 14.29 16.86 -2.62
C GLY A 190 14.19 17.07 -1.11
N SER A 191 13.15 16.55 -0.43
CA SER A 191 12.87 16.87 0.98
C SER A 191 12.97 15.70 1.95
N PHE A 192 13.19 14.46 1.48
CA PHE A 192 13.18 13.28 2.34
C PHE A 192 14.60 12.76 2.61
N ASP A 193 14.86 12.36 3.86
CA ASP A 193 16.10 11.70 4.26
C ASP A 193 16.12 10.25 3.80
N VAL A 194 14.97 9.58 3.94
CA VAL A 194 14.80 8.19 3.53
C VAL A 194 13.48 8.01 2.78
N VAL A 195 13.55 7.30 1.67
CA VAL A 195 12.39 6.78 0.95
C VAL A 195 12.50 5.26 0.95
N SER A 196 11.57 4.56 1.62
CA SER A 196 11.66 3.11 1.81
C SER A 196 10.28 2.45 1.82
N SER A 197 10.14 1.32 1.14
CA SER A 197 8.87 0.60 0.93
C SER A 197 9.10 -0.77 0.30
N ASN A 198 8.11 -1.65 0.43
CA ASN A 198 7.92 -2.76 -0.51
C ASN A 198 7.05 -2.24 -1.65
N ILE A 199 7.68 -1.94 -2.79
CA ILE A 199 7.00 -1.25 -3.88
C ILE A 199 6.22 -2.26 -4.74
N PRO A 200 5.06 -1.87 -5.30
CA PRO A 200 4.34 -2.72 -6.22
C PRO A 200 5.14 -2.87 -7.53
N PHE A 201 4.99 -4.02 -8.18
CA PHE A 201 5.70 -4.34 -9.42
C PHE A 201 4.73 -4.86 -10.49
N GLY A 202 5.06 -4.57 -11.75
CA GLY A 202 4.33 -5.05 -12.91
C GLY A 202 4.56 -4.14 -14.12
N ASP A 203 4.24 -4.65 -15.31
CA ASP A 203 4.33 -3.92 -16.58
C ASP A 203 3.09 -3.04 -16.78
N VAL A 204 2.87 -2.16 -15.81
CA VAL A 204 1.76 -1.21 -15.78
C VAL A 204 2.31 0.18 -16.00
N ALA A 205 1.80 0.85 -17.04
CA ALA A 205 2.17 2.22 -17.31
C ALA A 205 1.58 3.17 -16.26
N VAL A 206 2.40 4.10 -15.76
CA VAL A 206 1.97 5.11 -14.79
C VAL A 206 1.78 6.46 -15.47
N PHE A 207 0.63 7.08 -15.26
CA PHE A 207 0.39 8.42 -15.74
C PHE A 207 0.88 9.45 -14.72
N ASP A 208 2.00 10.10 -15.05
CA ASP A 208 2.52 11.26 -14.33
C ASP A 208 2.82 12.37 -15.35
N PRO A 209 2.21 13.57 -15.23
CA PRO A 209 2.45 14.68 -16.15
C PRO A 209 3.92 15.10 -16.29
N VAL A 210 4.71 15.02 -15.21
CA VAL A 210 6.14 15.36 -15.23
C VAL A 210 6.91 14.36 -16.10
N PHE A 211 6.63 13.07 -15.92
CA PHE A 211 7.27 12.00 -16.71
C PHE A 211 6.71 11.91 -18.14
N SER A 212 5.55 12.51 -18.41
CA SER A 212 4.91 12.45 -19.74
C SER A 212 5.49 13.49 -20.70
N LYS A 213 6.04 14.59 -20.17
CA LYS A 213 6.53 15.73 -20.95
C LYS A 213 8.05 15.75 -21.12
N THR A 214 8.77 14.84 -20.48
CA THR A 214 10.24 14.81 -20.51
C THR A 214 10.80 14.13 -21.76
N ALA A 215 11.93 14.63 -22.26
CA ALA A 215 12.70 13.97 -23.31
C ALA A 215 13.65 12.89 -22.77
N GLU A 216 13.91 12.88 -21.45
CA GLU A 216 14.88 12.02 -20.77
C GLU A 216 14.56 10.53 -20.96
N PRO A 217 15.49 9.73 -21.54
CA PRO A 217 15.27 8.32 -21.81
C PRO A 217 14.86 7.51 -20.57
N ALA A 218 15.53 7.71 -19.44
CA ALA A 218 15.26 7.00 -18.20
C ALA A 218 13.82 7.17 -17.72
N ARG A 219 13.30 8.40 -17.71
CA ARG A 219 11.90 8.68 -17.31
C ARG A 219 10.87 8.14 -18.31
N LYS A 220 11.19 8.13 -19.61
CA LYS A 220 10.33 7.51 -20.63
C LYS A 220 10.23 6.00 -20.48
N VAL A 221 11.32 5.34 -20.10
CA VAL A 221 11.31 3.91 -19.78
C VAL A 221 10.64 3.67 -18.43
N ALA A 222 10.96 4.47 -17.41
CA ALA A 222 10.44 4.28 -16.07
C ALA A 222 8.91 4.30 -16.02
N ARG A 223 8.25 5.16 -16.80
CA ARG A 223 6.77 5.22 -16.84
C ARG A 223 6.08 3.99 -17.43
N THR A 224 6.79 3.08 -18.09
CA THR A 224 6.17 1.89 -18.72
C THR A 224 5.96 0.75 -17.73
N SER A 225 6.60 0.80 -16.57
CA SER A 225 6.56 -0.24 -15.54
C SER A 225 6.53 0.39 -14.15
N LEU A 226 5.72 -0.19 -13.27
CA LEU A 226 5.40 0.41 -11.98
C LEU A 226 6.63 0.54 -11.08
N HIS A 227 7.46 -0.51 -11.02
CA HIS A 227 8.64 -0.53 -10.15
C HIS A 227 9.70 0.49 -10.58
N ASN A 228 9.97 0.62 -11.89
CA ASN A 228 10.96 1.60 -12.37
C ASN A 228 10.49 3.04 -12.13
N TYR A 229 9.19 3.30 -12.33
CA TYR A 229 8.60 4.59 -11.98
C TYR A 229 8.82 4.94 -10.50
N PHE A 230 8.57 3.98 -9.60
CA PHE A 230 8.79 4.15 -8.17
C PHE A 230 10.25 4.43 -7.83
N PHE A 231 11.22 3.76 -8.48
CA PHE A 231 12.64 4.07 -8.31
C PHE A 231 12.98 5.50 -8.71
N VAL A 232 12.68 5.89 -9.95
CA VAL A 232 13.04 7.22 -10.46
C VAL A 232 12.34 8.33 -9.68
N LYS A 233 11.05 8.18 -9.41
CA LYS A 233 10.30 9.18 -8.62
C LYS A 233 10.68 9.16 -7.14
N GLY A 234 11.06 8.01 -6.59
CA GLY A 234 11.59 7.90 -5.24
C GLY A 234 12.89 8.68 -5.07
N VAL A 235 13.79 8.61 -6.05
CA VAL A 235 15.01 9.43 -6.07
C VAL A 235 14.68 10.92 -6.17
N ASP A 236 13.70 11.34 -6.99
CA ASP A 236 13.27 12.75 -7.05
C ASP A 236 12.81 13.31 -5.69
N MET A 237 12.35 12.44 -4.77
CA MET A 237 11.89 12.84 -3.43
C MET A 237 13.05 13.02 -2.44
N LEU A 238 14.20 12.40 -2.69
CA LEU A 238 15.34 12.43 -1.78
C LEU A 238 16.06 13.77 -1.82
N ARG A 239 16.38 14.31 -0.65
CA ARG A 239 17.37 15.39 -0.56
C ARG A 239 18.74 14.89 -0.98
N GLU A 240 19.66 15.81 -1.22
CA GLU A 240 21.08 15.45 -1.39
C GLU A 240 21.58 14.66 -0.17
N GLY A 241 22.23 13.53 -0.44
CA GLY A 241 22.69 12.57 0.56
C GLY A 241 21.58 11.74 1.23
N GLY A 242 20.34 11.80 0.74
CA GLY A 242 19.25 10.92 1.18
C GLY A 242 19.40 9.49 0.66
N VAL A 243 18.67 8.54 1.27
CA VAL A 243 18.78 7.12 0.96
C VAL A 243 17.47 6.53 0.45
N LEU A 244 17.55 5.82 -0.68
CA LEU A 244 16.48 5.00 -1.22
C LEU A 244 16.69 3.55 -0.79
N ALA A 245 15.69 2.92 -0.17
CA ALA A 245 15.75 1.50 0.21
C ALA A 245 14.43 0.79 -0.12
N PHE A 246 14.37 0.14 -1.29
CA PHE A 246 13.18 -0.57 -1.74
C PHE A 246 13.34 -2.08 -1.73
N ILE A 247 12.27 -2.78 -1.34
CA ILE A 247 12.04 -4.17 -1.73
C ILE A 247 11.32 -4.14 -3.08
N THR A 248 11.87 -4.84 -4.07
CA THR A 248 11.37 -4.85 -5.45
C THR A 248 11.58 -6.23 -6.10
N SER A 249 11.03 -6.41 -7.30
CA SER A 249 11.29 -7.59 -8.12
C SER A 249 12.70 -7.56 -8.73
N GLN A 250 13.28 -8.74 -8.96
CA GLN A 250 14.56 -8.90 -9.67
C GLN A 250 14.59 -8.28 -11.08
N GLY A 251 13.42 -8.00 -11.67
CA GLY A 251 13.29 -7.41 -13.01
C GLY A 251 14.00 -6.07 -13.15
N VAL A 252 14.08 -5.27 -12.08
CA VAL A 252 14.84 -4.00 -12.06
C VAL A 252 16.29 -4.23 -12.50
N MET A 253 16.94 -5.26 -11.95
CA MET A 253 18.35 -5.58 -12.21
C MET A 253 18.53 -6.39 -13.50
N ASN A 254 17.62 -7.33 -13.77
CA ASN A 254 17.84 -8.35 -14.81
C ASN A 254 17.29 -7.99 -16.19
N ALA A 255 16.28 -7.11 -16.28
CA ALA A 255 15.63 -6.83 -17.57
C ALA A 255 16.52 -5.91 -18.43
N PRO A 256 16.85 -6.29 -19.68
CA PRO A 256 17.63 -5.44 -20.59
C PRO A 256 16.95 -4.09 -20.84
N THR A 257 15.62 -4.08 -20.93
CA THR A 257 14.81 -2.85 -21.14
C THR A 257 14.97 -1.82 -20.02
N ASN A 258 15.46 -2.22 -18.85
CA ASN A 258 15.66 -1.34 -17.70
C ASN A 258 17.06 -0.69 -17.67
N GLU A 259 17.91 -0.93 -18.67
CA GLU A 259 19.25 -0.35 -18.76
C GLU A 259 19.26 1.18 -18.59
N PRO A 260 18.43 1.98 -19.31
CA PRO A 260 18.42 3.44 -19.13
C PRO A 260 18.03 3.88 -17.71
N VAL A 261 17.21 3.09 -17.01
CA VAL A 261 16.84 3.38 -15.62
C VAL A 261 18.00 3.06 -14.67
N ARG A 262 18.70 1.93 -14.89
CA ARG A 262 19.87 1.56 -14.07
C ARG A 262 21.01 2.55 -14.23
N GLU A 263 21.31 2.97 -15.46
CA GLU A 263 22.34 3.99 -15.71
C GLU A 263 21.98 5.30 -15.02
N TRP A 264 20.72 5.72 -15.10
CA TRP A 264 20.25 6.93 -14.43
C TRP A 264 20.36 6.87 -12.91
N LEU A 265 20.10 5.70 -12.30
CA LEU A 265 20.21 5.52 -10.84
C LEU A 265 21.65 5.55 -10.32
N MET A 266 22.65 5.40 -11.19
CA MET A 266 24.07 5.32 -10.82
C MET A 266 24.85 6.62 -11.09
N ASN A 267 24.21 7.61 -11.70
CA ASN A 267 24.80 8.91 -12.04
C ASN A 267 24.32 10.00 -11.06
#